data_AF-A0A8J8ADA6-F1
#
_entry.id   AF-A0A8J8ADA6-F1
#
_cell.length_a   1.000
_cell.length_b   1.000
_cell.length_c   1.000
_cell.angle_alpha   90.00
_cell.angle_beta   90.00
_cell.angle_gamma   90.00
#
_symmetry.space_group_name_H-M   'P 1'
#
loop_
_entity.id
_entity.type
_entity.pdbx_description
1 polymer ?
#
loop_
_entity_poly.entity_id
_entity_poly.type
_entity_poly.pdbx_seq_one_letter_code
_entity_poly.pdbx_strand_id
1 'polypeptide(L)'
;MEEVPPIIEDTSGGIEKRKEDEILCKVAKRFIKRELYGELISLIRRHGCPEGVRDLIRWQARELASNGDRTAFRLLEACGDVEPDALRDYFRKTGDLTGTLESIHLAGEEAMRIMREVFQKTEDPLRFLPLCTLPWENHYRELCRLVLLRAAMLRKDKRGMLISCRALTRPTMVKLLRGIGRDIKTCGEAVERLLEMNREALYWNDCVELALRGELTKALSLAGNSERLLAEIIKDYFLSGFIRRPRELFRAVKMEEFKRGAGYFLRAFARRELKPEPIYLVYRW
;
A
#
# COMPACT_ATOMS: atom_id res chain seq x y z
N MET A 1 -31.87 -4.86 -53.48
CA MET A 1 -30.81 -5.69 -52.89
C MET A 1 -29.50 -5.08 -53.34
N GLU A 2 -28.91 -4.23 -52.51
CA GLU A 2 -27.55 -3.72 -52.74
C GLU A 2 -26.59 -4.60 -51.95
N GLU A 3 -25.66 -5.24 -52.65
CA GLU A 3 -24.60 -6.05 -52.05
C GLU A 3 -23.56 -5.11 -51.42
N VAL A 4 -23.40 -5.21 -50.10
CA VAL A 4 -22.30 -4.55 -49.37
C VAL A 4 -21.02 -5.34 -49.66
N PRO A 5 -19.95 -4.73 -50.20
CA PRO A 5 -18.70 -5.43 -50.45
C PRO A 5 -17.99 -5.77 -49.13
N PRO A 6 -17.27 -6.90 -49.07
CA PRO A 6 -16.58 -7.32 -47.85
C PRO A 6 -15.45 -6.35 -47.53
N ILE A 7 -15.36 -5.95 -46.26
CA ILE A 7 -14.21 -5.24 -45.70
C ILE A 7 -13.01 -6.19 -45.78
N ILE A 8 -12.08 -5.90 -46.68
CA ILE A 8 -10.78 -6.59 -46.74
C ILE A 8 -9.96 -6.01 -45.57
N GLU A 9 -9.80 -6.78 -44.50
CA GLU A 9 -8.82 -6.47 -43.46
C GLU A 9 -7.42 -6.52 -44.07
N ASP A 10 -6.67 -5.44 -43.86
CA ASP A 10 -5.32 -5.24 -44.38
C ASP A 10 -4.33 -6.16 -43.66
N THR A 11 -4.24 -7.40 -44.14
CA THR A 11 -3.39 -8.47 -43.57
C THR A 11 -1.90 -8.26 -43.84
N SER A 12 -1.55 -7.36 -44.76
CA SER A 12 -0.17 -7.09 -45.18
C SER A 12 0.65 -6.38 -44.10
N GLY A 13 0.09 -5.34 -43.46
CA GLY A 13 0.74 -4.60 -42.36
C GLY A 13 0.92 -5.43 -41.08
N GLY A 14 0.10 -6.45 -40.85
CA GLY A 14 0.24 -7.36 -39.71
C GLY A 14 1.41 -8.35 -39.82
N ILE A 15 1.80 -8.72 -41.04
CA ILE A 15 2.89 -9.69 -41.28
C ILE A 15 4.27 -9.02 -41.15
N GLU A 16 4.42 -7.79 -41.66
CA GLU A 16 5.68 -7.05 -41.56
C GLU A 16 6.01 -6.67 -40.11
N LYS A 17 5.01 -6.19 -39.37
CA LYS A 17 5.16 -5.85 -37.95
C LYS A 17 5.58 -7.06 -37.10
N ARG A 18 5.02 -8.24 -37.35
CA ARG A 18 5.43 -9.49 -36.66
C ARG A 18 6.89 -9.87 -36.94
N LYS A 19 7.38 -9.66 -38.17
CA LYS A 19 8.79 -9.92 -38.52
C LYS A 19 9.72 -8.92 -37.83
N GLU A 20 9.33 -7.67 -37.75
CA GLU A 20 10.08 -6.62 -37.03
C GLU A 20 10.18 -6.94 -35.54
N ASP A 21 9.06 -7.29 -34.89
CA ASP A 21 9.00 -7.69 -33.49
C ASP A 21 9.90 -8.90 -33.19
N GLU A 22 9.96 -9.88 -34.10
CA GLU A 22 10.82 -11.06 -33.96
C GLU A 22 12.32 -10.70 -34.04
N ILE A 23 12.69 -9.78 -34.93
CA ILE A 23 14.06 -9.29 -35.04
C ILE A 23 14.43 -8.52 -33.77
N LEU A 24 13.56 -7.62 -33.31
CA LEU A 24 13.76 -6.86 -32.07
C LEU A 24 13.94 -7.80 -30.87
N CYS A 25 13.11 -8.84 -30.75
CA CYS A 25 13.28 -9.88 -29.72
C CYS A 25 14.65 -10.55 -29.79
N LYS A 26 15.11 -10.95 -30.98
CA LYS A 26 16.42 -11.61 -31.15
C LYS A 26 17.58 -10.69 -30.79
N VAL A 27 17.52 -9.42 -31.18
CA VAL A 27 18.55 -8.43 -30.84
C VAL A 27 18.55 -8.12 -29.36
N ALA A 28 17.38 -7.91 -28.75
CA ALA A 28 17.25 -7.66 -27.31
C ALA A 28 17.86 -8.79 -26.47
N LYS A 29 17.57 -10.05 -26.80
CA LYS A 29 18.19 -11.22 -26.15
C LYS A 29 19.72 -11.21 -26.22
N ARG A 30 20.30 -10.78 -27.35
CA ARG A 30 21.76 -10.69 -27.50
C ARG A 30 22.36 -9.58 -26.64
N PHE A 31 21.69 -8.43 -26.55
CA PHE A 31 22.15 -7.33 -25.69
C PHE A 31 22.06 -7.69 -24.22
N ILE A 32 20.96 -8.30 -23.77
CA ILE A 32 20.80 -8.81 -22.40
C ILE A 32 21.93 -9.79 -22.07
N LYS A 33 22.16 -10.81 -22.91
CA LYS A 33 23.20 -11.83 -22.67
C LYS A 33 24.62 -11.25 -22.57
N ARG A 34 24.86 -10.10 -23.19
CA ARG A 34 26.16 -9.39 -23.17
C ARG A 34 26.19 -8.23 -22.18
N GLU A 35 25.14 -8.05 -21.38
CA GLU A 35 24.98 -6.94 -20.42
C GLU A 35 25.09 -5.54 -21.07
N LEU A 36 24.74 -5.44 -22.36
CA LEU A 36 24.76 -4.20 -23.15
C LEU A 36 23.45 -3.41 -22.95
N TYR A 37 23.19 -3.02 -21.71
CA TYR A 37 21.91 -2.42 -21.31
C TYR A 37 21.71 -1.00 -21.86
N GLY A 38 22.78 -0.25 -22.10
CA GLY A 38 22.71 1.09 -22.71
C GLY A 38 22.22 1.05 -24.15
N GLU A 39 22.74 0.09 -24.92
CA GLU A 39 22.35 -0.22 -26.29
C GLU A 39 20.91 -0.74 -26.34
N LEU A 40 20.54 -1.61 -25.40
CA LEU A 40 19.18 -2.11 -25.28
C LEU A 40 18.16 -0.99 -25.00
N ILE A 41 18.44 -0.11 -24.04
CA ILE A 41 17.60 1.06 -23.76
C ILE A 41 17.45 1.94 -25.01
N SER A 42 18.55 2.16 -25.74
CA SER A 42 18.54 2.97 -26.95
C SER A 42 17.71 2.32 -28.07
N LEU A 43 17.78 0.99 -28.20
CA LEU A 43 16.98 0.22 -29.16
C LEU A 43 15.48 0.35 -28.84
N ILE A 44 15.09 0.11 -27.59
CA ILE A 44 13.68 0.15 -27.15
C ILE A 44 13.09 1.54 -27.36
N ARG A 45 13.82 2.61 -27.00
CA ARG A 45 13.33 3.98 -27.16
C ARG A 45 13.10 4.37 -28.62
N ARG A 46 13.83 3.75 -29.56
CA ARG A 46 13.71 4.02 -31.00
C ARG A 46 12.62 3.20 -31.67
N HIS A 47 12.49 1.93 -31.30
CA HIS A 47 11.66 0.96 -32.03
C HIS A 47 10.43 0.48 -31.23
N GLY A 48 10.28 0.93 -29.99
CA GLY A 48 9.24 0.46 -29.08
C GLY A 48 9.62 -0.81 -28.33
N CYS A 49 8.71 -1.25 -27.46
CA CYS A 49 8.86 -2.44 -26.61
C CYS A 49 7.71 -3.41 -26.89
N PRO A 50 7.83 -4.29 -27.90
CA PRO A 50 6.82 -5.32 -28.15
C PRO A 50 6.76 -6.31 -26.98
N GLU A 51 5.65 -7.03 -26.83
CA GLU A 51 5.37 -7.83 -25.61
C GLU A 51 6.48 -8.86 -25.31
N GLY A 52 7.00 -9.53 -26.33
CA GLY A 52 8.11 -10.48 -26.15
C GLY A 52 9.41 -9.83 -25.66
N VAL A 53 9.66 -8.55 -25.96
CA VAL A 53 10.78 -7.78 -25.42
C VAL A 53 10.46 -7.27 -24.02
N ARG A 54 9.21 -6.87 -23.77
CA ARG A 54 8.73 -6.43 -22.46
C ARG A 54 8.90 -7.52 -21.41
N ASP A 55 8.50 -8.76 -21.70
CA ASP A 55 8.64 -9.90 -20.78
C ASP A 55 10.10 -10.21 -20.45
N LEU A 56 10.99 -10.14 -21.46
CA LEU A 56 12.44 -10.30 -21.24
C LEU A 56 12.99 -9.20 -20.33
N ILE A 57 12.51 -7.98 -20.49
CA ILE A 57 12.96 -6.83 -19.68
C ILE A 57 12.42 -6.89 -18.26
N ARG A 58 11.16 -7.29 -18.05
CA ARG A 58 10.64 -7.55 -16.70
C ARG A 58 11.49 -8.56 -15.97
N TRP A 59 11.78 -9.68 -16.62
CA TRP A 59 12.62 -10.74 -16.05
C TRP A 59 14.02 -10.22 -15.70
N GLN A 60 14.68 -9.55 -16.65
CA GLN A 60 16.03 -9.02 -16.45
C GLN A 60 16.07 -7.92 -15.38
N ALA A 61 15.06 -7.04 -15.35
CA ALA A 61 14.97 -5.97 -14.37
C ALA A 61 14.81 -6.53 -12.95
N ARG A 62 14.02 -7.60 -12.77
CA ARG A 62 13.94 -8.29 -11.47
C ARG A 62 15.28 -8.88 -11.04
N GLU A 63 15.99 -9.54 -11.96
CA GLU A 63 17.32 -10.10 -11.67
C GLU A 63 18.31 -9.00 -11.26
N LEU A 64 18.42 -7.93 -12.05
CA LEU A 64 19.27 -6.76 -11.75
C LEU A 64 18.91 -6.11 -10.42
N ALA A 65 17.62 -5.90 -10.17
CA ALA A 65 17.12 -5.31 -8.94
C ALA A 65 17.46 -6.17 -7.71
N SER A 66 17.29 -7.50 -7.81
CA SER A 66 17.65 -8.43 -6.73
C SER A 66 19.14 -8.43 -6.39
N ASN A 67 19.97 -8.04 -7.36
CA ASN A 67 21.42 -7.82 -7.20
C ASN A 67 21.76 -6.38 -6.74
N GLY A 68 20.79 -5.48 -6.67
CA GLY A 68 20.96 -4.10 -6.22
C GLY A 68 21.40 -3.15 -7.33
N ASP A 69 21.17 -3.49 -8.60
CA ASP A 69 21.51 -2.64 -9.74
C ASP A 69 20.33 -1.76 -10.16
N ARG A 70 20.53 -0.43 -10.13
CA ARG A 70 19.55 0.58 -10.56
C ARG A 70 19.26 0.56 -12.07
N THR A 71 20.08 -0.11 -12.87
CA THR A 71 19.85 -0.30 -14.32
C THR A 71 18.51 -0.98 -14.58
N ALA A 72 18.01 -1.80 -13.63
CA ALA A 72 16.68 -2.37 -13.65
C ALA A 72 15.58 -1.32 -13.93
N PHE A 73 15.62 -0.18 -13.23
CA PHE A 73 14.61 0.87 -13.37
C PHE A 73 14.68 1.56 -14.72
N ARG A 74 15.89 1.80 -15.23
CA ARG A 74 16.10 2.43 -16.54
C ARG A 74 15.58 1.56 -17.68
N LEU A 75 15.68 0.23 -17.55
CA LEU A 75 15.13 -0.71 -18.53
C LEU A 75 13.60 -0.69 -18.52
N LEU A 76 12.98 -0.71 -17.33
CA LEU A 76 11.52 -0.62 -17.17
C LEU A 76 10.98 0.71 -17.70
N GLU A 77 11.62 1.83 -17.37
CA GLU A 77 11.30 3.15 -17.89
C GLU A 77 11.37 3.20 -19.42
N ALA A 78 12.39 2.58 -20.03
CA ALA A 78 12.53 2.55 -21.48
C ALA A 78 11.37 1.81 -22.16
N CYS A 79 10.83 0.76 -21.52
CA CYS A 79 9.66 0.03 -22.01
C CYS A 79 8.31 0.66 -21.62
N GLY A 80 8.31 1.72 -20.82
CA GLY A 80 7.10 2.27 -20.23
C GLY A 80 6.33 1.20 -19.46
N ASP A 81 7.05 0.40 -18.68
CA ASP A 81 6.51 -0.78 -18.01
C ASP A 81 6.58 -0.66 -16.49
N VAL A 82 5.67 -1.37 -15.83
CA VAL A 82 5.45 -1.33 -14.40
C VAL A 82 5.88 -2.67 -13.82
N GLU A 83 6.78 -2.66 -12.84
CA GLU A 83 7.27 -3.89 -12.21
C GLU A 83 7.54 -3.66 -10.72
N PRO A 84 6.49 -3.79 -9.87
CA PRO A 84 6.58 -3.53 -8.44
C PRO A 84 7.59 -4.43 -7.71
N ASP A 85 7.78 -5.66 -8.19
CA ASP A 85 8.67 -6.62 -7.53
C ASP A 85 10.14 -6.17 -7.67
N ALA A 86 10.53 -5.61 -8.82
CA ALA A 86 11.86 -5.04 -9.01
C ALA A 86 12.15 -3.91 -8.01
N LEU A 87 11.18 -3.02 -7.75
CA LEU A 87 11.35 -1.97 -6.73
C LEU A 87 11.51 -2.54 -5.32
N ARG A 88 10.70 -3.54 -4.95
CA ARG A 88 10.79 -4.17 -3.61
C ARG A 88 12.10 -4.93 -3.44
N ASP A 89 12.53 -5.68 -4.45
CA ASP A 89 13.74 -6.48 -4.38
C ASP A 89 14.99 -5.59 -4.31
N TYR A 90 15.04 -4.52 -5.13
CA TYR A 90 16.08 -3.50 -5.03
C TYR A 90 16.14 -2.86 -3.65
N PHE A 91 14.99 -2.43 -3.12
CA PHE A 91 14.92 -1.79 -1.82
C PHE A 91 15.37 -2.73 -0.69
N ARG A 92 14.94 -3.99 -0.72
CA ARG A 92 15.32 -4.99 0.29
C ARG A 92 16.80 -5.35 0.21
N LYS A 93 17.36 -5.38 -1.00
CA LYS A 93 18.77 -5.68 -1.23
C LYS A 93 19.70 -4.56 -0.79
N THR A 94 19.35 -3.30 -1.09
CA THR A 94 20.26 -2.15 -0.93
C THR A 94 19.95 -1.27 0.26
N GLY A 95 18.69 -1.24 0.72
CA GLY A 95 18.21 -0.25 1.68
C GLY A 95 18.14 1.18 1.11
N ASP A 96 18.32 1.37 -0.20
CA ASP A 96 18.30 2.70 -0.82
C ASP A 96 16.87 3.26 -0.93
N LEU A 97 16.53 4.08 0.06
CA LEU A 97 15.23 4.72 0.18
C LEU A 97 15.01 5.77 -0.92
N THR A 98 16.04 6.55 -1.25
CA THR A 98 15.91 7.66 -2.21
C THR A 98 15.70 7.12 -3.62
N GLY A 99 16.52 6.16 -4.05
CA GLY A 99 16.38 5.56 -5.39
C GLY A 99 15.08 4.81 -5.61
N THR A 100 14.64 4.11 -4.57
CA THR A 100 13.34 3.42 -4.59
C THR A 100 12.19 4.42 -4.73
N LEU A 101 12.24 5.54 -4.01
CA LEU A 101 11.22 6.57 -4.10
C LEU A 101 11.26 7.31 -5.43
N GLU A 102 12.43 7.70 -5.95
CA GLU A 102 12.59 8.32 -7.27
C GLU A 102 11.92 7.49 -8.38
N SER A 103 12.00 6.17 -8.26
CA SER A 103 11.51 5.20 -9.24
C SER A 103 10.10 4.67 -8.92
N ILE A 104 9.38 5.24 -7.94
CA ILE A 104 8.12 4.68 -7.42
C ILE A 104 6.98 4.62 -8.44
N HIS A 105 7.03 5.43 -9.49
CA HIS A 105 6.08 5.41 -10.58
C HIS A 105 6.07 4.06 -11.33
N LEU A 106 7.19 3.31 -11.28
CA LEU A 106 7.31 1.95 -11.82
C LEU A 106 6.57 0.89 -10.98
N ALA A 107 5.90 1.28 -9.88
CA ALA A 107 5.09 0.38 -9.07
C ALA A 107 3.61 0.38 -9.44
N GLY A 108 3.10 1.37 -10.20
CA GLY A 108 1.67 1.45 -10.52
C GLY A 108 0.79 1.44 -9.26
N GLU A 109 -0.21 0.55 -9.24
CA GLU A 109 -1.14 0.38 -8.12
C GLU A 109 -0.46 0.00 -6.79
N GLU A 110 0.74 -0.57 -6.86
CA GLU A 110 1.52 -1.03 -5.72
C GLU A 110 2.38 0.07 -5.06
N ALA A 111 2.43 1.26 -5.67
CA ALA A 111 3.25 2.38 -5.20
C ALA A 111 3.00 2.70 -3.72
N MET A 112 1.74 2.73 -3.29
CA MET A 112 1.42 3.05 -1.91
C MET A 112 1.97 2.02 -0.92
N ARG A 113 1.90 0.72 -1.25
CA ARG A 113 2.42 -0.35 -0.39
C ARG A 113 3.93 -0.24 -0.25
N ILE A 114 4.63 0.00 -1.36
CA ILE A 114 6.10 0.15 -1.37
C ILE A 114 6.53 1.41 -0.63
N MET A 115 5.88 2.56 -0.86
CA MET A 115 6.15 3.79 -0.10
C MET A 115 5.98 3.57 1.41
N ARG A 116 4.92 2.88 1.84
CA ARG A 116 4.72 2.56 3.27
C ARG A 116 5.88 1.72 3.82
N GLU A 117 6.32 0.70 3.09
CA GLU A 117 7.47 -0.15 3.50
C GLU A 117 8.75 0.69 3.65
N VAL A 118 9.02 1.57 2.68
CA VAL A 118 10.17 2.49 2.67
C VAL A 118 10.14 3.45 3.87
N PHE A 119 9.02 4.14 4.09
CA PHE A 119 8.92 5.12 5.17
C PHE A 119 8.90 4.48 6.56
N GLN A 120 8.43 3.23 6.70
CA GLN A 120 8.53 2.49 7.97
C GLN A 120 9.98 2.26 8.41
N LYS A 121 10.90 2.03 7.46
CA LYS A 121 12.34 1.79 7.76
C LYS A 121 13.16 3.07 7.95
N THR A 122 12.57 4.24 7.77
CA THR A 122 13.28 5.53 7.85
C THR A 122 13.17 6.12 9.24
N GLU A 123 14.21 6.66 9.86
CA GLU A 123 14.09 7.34 11.17
C GLU A 123 13.41 8.73 11.11
N ASP A 124 13.66 9.49 10.05
CA ASP A 124 13.00 10.77 9.76
C ASP A 124 12.32 10.76 8.38
N PRO A 125 11.00 10.54 8.27
CA PRO A 125 10.30 10.49 7.00
C PRO A 125 10.22 11.87 6.33
N LEU A 126 10.27 12.96 7.10
CA LEU A 126 10.09 14.32 6.57
C LEU A 126 11.22 14.73 5.63
N ARG A 127 12.41 14.14 5.77
CA ARG A 127 13.53 14.33 4.83
C ARG A 127 13.17 13.99 3.38
N PHE A 128 12.11 13.21 3.17
CA PHE A 128 11.64 12.79 1.86
C PHE A 128 10.46 13.61 1.33
N LEU A 129 9.99 14.63 2.07
CA LEU A 129 9.00 15.56 1.57
C LEU A 129 9.39 16.20 0.21
N PRO A 130 10.67 16.54 -0.05
CA PRO A 130 11.09 17.00 -1.36
C PRO A 130 10.81 15.99 -2.48
N LEU A 131 10.94 14.68 -2.22
CA LEU A 131 10.67 13.64 -3.22
C LEU A 131 9.19 13.60 -3.63
N CYS A 132 8.27 14.05 -2.78
CA CYS A 132 6.86 14.18 -3.15
C CYS A 132 6.59 15.29 -4.19
N THR A 133 7.61 16.03 -4.64
CA THR A 133 7.51 17.04 -5.71
C THR A 133 8.09 16.59 -7.04
N LEU A 134 8.65 15.38 -7.12
CA LEU A 134 9.18 14.80 -8.35
C LEU A 134 8.14 14.81 -9.48
N PRO A 135 8.56 14.86 -10.75
CA PRO A 135 7.69 15.07 -11.91
C PRO A 135 6.84 13.83 -12.27
N TRP A 136 6.39 13.08 -11.28
CA TRP A 136 5.43 12.01 -11.44
C TRP A 136 4.03 12.57 -11.69
N GLU A 137 3.11 11.66 -12.03
CA GLU A 137 1.69 11.97 -12.00
C GLU A 137 1.26 12.53 -10.64
N ASN A 138 0.29 13.44 -10.66
CA ASN A 138 -0.25 14.09 -9.46
C ASN A 138 -0.62 13.08 -8.36
N HIS A 139 -1.12 11.91 -8.75
CA HIS A 139 -1.51 10.85 -7.84
C HIS A 139 -0.34 10.36 -6.96
N TYR A 140 0.83 10.08 -7.54
CA TYR A 140 1.99 9.60 -6.76
C TYR A 140 2.53 10.66 -5.79
N ARG A 141 2.50 11.93 -6.20
CA ARG A 141 2.87 13.05 -5.32
C ARG A 141 1.96 13.15 -4.10
N GLU A 142 0.65 13.01 -4.32
CA GLU A 142 -0.34 13.03 -3.24
C GLU A 142 -0.24 11.79 -2.35
N LEU A 143 -0.04 10.61 -2.92
CA LEU A 143 0.21 9.38 -2.17
C LEU A 143 1.43 9.55 -1.26
N CYS A 144 2.54 10.07 -1.78
CA CYS A 144 3.76 10.32 -1.00
C CYS A 144 3.47 11.19 0.23
N ARG A 145 2.77 12.31 0.06
CA ARG A 145 2.38 13.22 1.17
C ARG A 145 1.48 12.54 2.20
N LEU A 146 0.51 11.75 1.75
CA LEU A 146 -0.39 10.99 2.63
C LEU A 146 0.37 9.90 3.42
N VAL A 147 1.32 9.21 2.79
CA VAL A 147 2.12 8.21 3.50
C VAL A 147 3.06 8.86 4.52
N LEU A 148 3.62 10.04 4.24
CA LEU A 148 4.38 10.82 5.22
C LEU A 148 3.52 11.22 6.42
N LEU A 149 2.29 11.69 6.19
CA LEU A 149 1.33 11.99 7.26
C LEU A 149 1.06 10.74 8.12
N ARG A 150 0.85 9.58 7.48
CA ARG A 150 0.66 8.31 8.19
C ARG A 150 1.90 7.90 8.99
N ALA A 151 3.09 8.04 8.43
CA ALA A 151 4.33 7.72 9.13
C ALA A 151 4.52 8.60 10.38
N ALA A 152 4.27 9.90 10.27
CA ALA A 152 4.29 10.83 11.41
C ALA A 152 3.22 10.48 12.46
N MET A 153 2.01 10.13 12.03
CA MET A 153 0.92 9.70 12.91
C MET A 153 1.30 8.46 13.73
N LEU A 154 1.85 7.42 13.09
CA LEU A 154 2.29 6.20 13.75
C LEU A 154 3.39 6.47 14.81
N ARG A 155 4.22 7.48 14.57
CA ARG A 155 5.29 7.92 15.49
C ARG A 155 4.84 8.92 16.54
N LYS A 156 3.57 9.35 16.49
CA LYS A 156 3.03 10.44 17.31
C LYS A 156 3.82 11.75 17.14
N ASP A 157 4.45 11.95 15.97
CA ASP A 157 5.17 13.18 15.63
C ASP A 157 4.18 14.24 15.15
N LYS A 158 3.66 15.01 16.10
CA LYS A 158 2.71 16.11 15.85
C LYS A 158 3.25 17.14 14.85
N ARG A 159 4.55 17.46 14.92
CA ARG A 159 5.17 18.45 14.02
C ARG A 159 5.19 17.92 12.60
N GLY A 160 5.62 16.68 12.40
CA GLY A 160 5.62 16.03 11.10
C GLY A 160 4.23 15.83 10.52
N MET A 161 3.23 15.54 11.36
CA MET A 161 1.83 15.47 10.92
C MET A 161 1.33 16.83 10.42
N LEU A 162 1.62 17.93 11.12
CA LEU A 162 1.22 19.28 10.71
C LEU A 162 1.87 19.68 9.38
N ILE A 163 3.18 19.43 9.23
CA ILE A 163 3.92 19.71 8.00
C ILE A 163 3.33 18.91 6.83
N SER A 164 3.12 17.60 7.02
CA SER A 164 2.60 16.72 5.99
C SER A 164 1.14 17.05 5.62
N CYS A 165 0.29 17.38 6.60
CA CYS A 165 -1.09 17.81 6.35
C CYS A 165 -1.14 19.10 5.52
N ARG A 166 -0.30 20.08 5.85
CA ARG A 166 -0.24 21.36 5.12
C ARG A 166 0.34 21.22 3.71
N ALA A 167 1.15 20.19 3.48
CA ALA A 167 1.73 19.90 2.18
C ALA A 167 0.74 19.26 1.20
N LEU A 168 -0.41 18.74 1.66
CA LEU A 168 -1.44 18.16 0.82
C LEU A 168 -2.04 19.20 -0.13
N THR A 169 -2.42 18.77 -1.33
CA THR A 169 -3.21 19.65 -2.21
C THR A 169 -4.57 19.96 -1.59
N ARG A 170 -5.15 21.11 -1.98
CA ARG A 170 -6.46 21.54 -1.46
C ARG A 170 -7.56 20.47 -1.61
N PRO A 171 -7.72 19.77 -2.74
CA PRO A 171 -8.73 18.71 -2.86
C PRO A 171 -8.52 17.55 -1.89
N THR A 172 -7.28 17.07 -1.76
CA THR A 172 -6.93 15.97 -0.86
C THR A 172 -7.09 16.38 0.60
N MET A 173 -6.64 17.59 0.96
CA MET A 173 -6.83 18.15 2.29
C MET A 173 -8.32 18.21 2.65
N VAL A 174 -9.17 18.77 1.80
CA VAL A 174 -10.62 18.84 2.07
C VAL A 174 -11.23 17.44 2.23
N LYS A 175 -10.83 16.46 1.42
CA LYS A 175 -11.28 15.06 1.57
C LYS A 175 -10.82 14.46 2.91
N LEU A 176 -9.57 14.69 3.30
CA LEU A 176 -9.02 14.25 4.59
C LEU A 176 -9.81 14.85 5.75
N LEU A 177 -9.98 16.18 5.79
CA LEU A 177 -10.70 16.86 6.88
C LEU A 177 -12.13 16.32 7.02
N ARG A 178 -12.86 16.20 5.90
CA ARG A 178 -14.22 15.64 5.88
C ARG A 178 -14.26 14.17 6.33
N GLY A 179 -13.24 13.39 6.00
CA GLY A 179 -13.13 11.99 6.41
C GLY A 179 -12.88 11.83 7.91
N ILE A 180 -12.23 12.81 8.55
CA ILE A 180 -11.97 12.83 9.99
C ILE A 180 -13.20 13.30 10.76
N GLY A 181 -13.88 14.35 10.28
CA GLY A 181 -15.11 14.86 10.91
C GLY A 181 -15.65 16.11 10.21
N ARG A 182 -16.98 16.29 10.25
CA ARG A 182 -17.64 17.42 9.58
C ARG A 182 -17.25 18.80 10.15
N ASP A 183 -16.86 18.83 11.42
CA ASP A 183 -16.51 20.06 12.14
C ASP A 183 -15.02 20.43 12.04
N ILE A 184 -14.20 19.55 11.46
CA ILE A 184 -12.76 19.77 11.32
C ILE A 184 -12.50 20.70 10.13
N LYS A 185 -11.97 21.90 10.41
CA LYS A 185 -11.73 22.96 9.40
C LYS A 185 -10.26 23.24 9.17
N THR A 186 -9.39 22.89 10.11
CA THR A 186 -7.96 23.17 10.04
C THR A 186 -7.12 21.91 10.12
N CYS A 187 -5.90 21.96 9.55
CA CYS A 187 -4.91 20.90 9.76
C CYS A 187 -4.55 20.72 11.25
N GLY A 188 -4.65 21.77 12.07
CA GLY A 188 -4.42 21.67 13.51
C GLY A 188 -5.40 20.73 14.18
N GLU A 189 -6.70 21.02 14.03
CA GLU A 189 -7.80 20.19 14.54
C GLU A 189 -7.72 18.74 13.99
N ALA A 190 -7.39 18.59 12.71
CA ALA A 190 -7.22 17.29 12.08
C ALA A 190 -6.10 16.49 12.74
N VAL A 191 -4.95 17.11 13.03
CA VAL A 191 -3.82 16.43 13.65
C VAL A 191 -4.15 15.98 15.08
N GLU A 192 -4.80 16.82 15.89
CA GLU A 192 -5.26 16.41 17.23
C GLU A 192 -6.19 15.20 17.13
N ARG A 193 -7.19 15.29 16.25
CA ARG A 193 -8.17 14.21 16.10
C ARG A 193 -7.53 12.92 15.58
N LEU A 194 -6.57 13.01 14.66
CA LEU A 194 -5.82 11.86 14.17
C LEU A 194 -4.92 11.23 15.26
N LEU A 195 -4.34 12.05 16.14
CA LEU A 195 -3.57 11.55 17.28
C LEU A 195 -4.46 10.80 18.27
N GLU A 196 -5.65 11.34 18.57
CA GLU A 196 -6.67 10.66 19.38
C GLU A 196 -7.09 9.33 18.74
N MET A 197 -7.48 9.36 17.47
CA MET A 197 -7.88 8.16 16.72
C MET A 197 -6.76 7.12 16.66
N ASN A 198 -5.49 7.54 16.48
CA ASN A 198 -4.35 6.63 16.47
C ASN A 198 -4.07 6.04 17.86
N ARG A 199 -4.24 6.83 18.92
CA ARG A 199 -4.13 6.35 20.30
C ARG A 199 -5.22 5.32 20.61
N GLU A 200 -6.45 5.61 20.21
CA GLU A 200 -7.57 4.67 20.32
C GLU A 200 -7.27 3.40 19.52
N ALA A 201 -6.86 3.51 18.25
CA ALA A 201 -6.56 2.34 17.41
C ALA A 201 -5.45 1.45 17.99
N LEU A 202 -4.34 2.02 18.49
CA LEU A 202 -3.27 1.24 19.12
C LEU A 202 -3.78 0.50 20.37
N TYR A 203 -4.54 1.19 21.21
CA TYR A 203 -5.15 0.60 22.39
C TYR A 203 -6.15 -0.53 22.05
N TRP A 204 -6.94 -0.35 20.98
CA TRP A 204 -7.81 -1.41 20.44
C TRP A 204 -7.00 -2.61 19.96
N ASN A 205 -5.90 -2.39 19.23
CA ASN A 205 -5.04 -3.46 18.73
C ASN A 205 -4.40 -4.26 19.87
N ASP A 206 -3.93 -3.59 20.92
CA ASP A 206 -3.37 -4.25 22.10
C ASP A 206 -4.42 -5.17 22.75
N CYS A 207 -5.66 -4.70 22.87
CA CYS A 207 -6.75 -5.50 23.41
C CYS A 207 -7.08 -6.73 22.54
N VAL A 208 -7.14 -6.56 21.22
CA VAL A 208 -7.41 -7.64 20.26
C VAL A 208 -6.27 -8.65 20.23
N GLU A 209 -5.01 -8.21 20.23
CA GLU A 209 -3.86 -9.11 20.28
C GLU A 209 -3.84 -9.96 21.56
N LEU A 210 -4.14 -9.36 22.72
CA LEU A 210 -4.29 -10.09 23.97
C LEU A 210 -5.38 -11.16 23.84
N ALA A 211 -6.53 -10.82 23.25
CA ALA A 211 -7.62 -11.75 23.00
C ALA A 211 -7.20 -12.91 22.10
N LEU A 212 -6.52 -12.64 20.97
CA LEU A 212 -6.01 -13.63 20.03
C LEU A 212 -4.95 -14.56 20.65
N ARG A 213 -4.17 -14.07 21.61
CA ARG A 213 -3.21 -14.86 22.41
C ARG A 213 -3.89 -15.69 23.51
N GLY A 214 -5.18 -15.48 23.73
CA GLY A 214 -5.99 -16.16 24.74
C GLY A 214 -6.02 -15.46 26.11
N GLU A 215 -5.46 -14.25 26.25
CA GLU A 215 -5.46 -13.43 27.48
C GLU A 215 -6.77 -12.63 27.63
N LEU A 216 -7.91 -13.33 27.63
CA LEU A 216 -9.23 -12.70 27.59
C LEU A 216 -9.50 -11.75 28.76
N THR A 217 -9.22 -12.18 30.00
CA THR A 217 -9.49 -11.34 31.19
C THR A 217 -8.73 -10.02 31.14
N LYS A 218 -7.45 -10.08 30.77
CA LYS A 218 -6.59 -8.91 30.61
C LYS A 218 -7.06 -7.99 29.48
N ALA A 219 -7.48 -8.56 28.34
CA ALA A 219 -8.02 -7.79 27.23
C ALA A 219 -9.31 -7.03 27.64
N LEU A 220 -10.23 -7.70 28.33
CA LEU A 220 -11.48 -7.12 28.81
C LEU A 220 -11.26 -6.02 29.85
N SER A 221 -10.37 -6.27 30.83
CA SER A 221 -10.00 -5.24 31.81
C SER A 221 -9.33 -4.04 31.15
N LEU A 222 -8.48 -4.28 30.13
CA LEU A 222 -7.81 -3.21 29.41
C LEU A 222 -8.83 -2.33 28.70
N ALA A 223 -9.81 -2.91 28.00
CA ALA A 223 -10.81 -2.22 27.17
C ALA A 223 -11.77 -1.25 27.90
N GLY A 224 -11.85 -1.33 29.22
CA GLY A 224 -12.66 -0.42 30.04
C GLY A 224 -14.16 -0.46 29.70
N ASN A 225 -14.73 0.69 29.32
CA ASN A 225 -16.18 0.87 29.15
C ASN A 225 -16.69 0.83 27.70
N SER A 226 -15.83 0.56 26.72
CA SER A 226 -16.25 0.52 25.31
C SER A 226 -16.96 -0.79 24.99
N GLU A 227 -18.30 -0.80 24.96
CA GLU A 227 -19.11 -2.00 24.65
C GLU A 227 -18.76 -2.61 23.29
N ARG A 228 -18.46 -1.77 22.29
CA ARG A 228 -18.06 -2.22 20.95
C ARG A 228 -16.71 -2.94 20.98
N LEU A 229 -15.73 -2.41 21.71
CA LEU A 229 -14.41 -3.05 21.85
C LEU A 229 -14.52 -4.37 22.63
N LEU A 230 -15.32 -4.40 23.69
CA LEU A 230 -15.58 -5.61 24.46
C LEU A 230 -16.18 -6.73 23.60
N ALA A 231 -17.13 -6.40 22.72
CA ALA A 231 -17.71 -7.36 21.78
C ALA A 231 -16.69 -7.92 20.77
N GLU A 232 -15.83 -7.06 20.22
CA GLU A 232 -14.76 -7.46 19.29
C GLU A 232 -13.71 -8.38 19.97
N ILE A 233 -13.29 -8.04 21.20
CA ILE A 233 -12.39 -8.88 22.01
C ILE A 233 -12.97 -10.28 22.22
N ILE A 234 -14.26 -10.38 22.57
CA ILE A 234 -14.93 -11.66 22.79
C ILE A 234 -14.96 -12.47 21.50
N LYS A 235 -15.32 -11.84 20.37
CA LYS A 235 -15.31 -12.47 19.05
C LYS A 235 -13.92 -13.02 18.71
N ASP A 236 -12.88 -12.21 18.80
CA ASP A 236 -11.52 -12.59 18.40
C ASP A 236 -10.91 -13.65 19.35
N TYR A 237 -11.26 -13.60 20.63
CA TYR A 237 -10.94 -14.68 21.56
C TYR A 237 -11.59 -16.00 21.12
N PHE A 238 -12.88 -16.02 20.77
CA PHE A 238 -13.51 -17.26 20.31
C PHE A 238 -12.97 -17.77 18.97
N LEU A 239 -12.54 -16.88 18.08
CA LEU A 239 -11.95 -17.26 16.79
C LEU A 239 -10.58 -17.94 16.94
N SER A 240 -9.71 -17.48 17.85
CA SER A 240 -8.33 -17.99 17.96
C SER A 240 -7.84 -18.16 19.40
N GLY A 241 -8.18 -17.22 20.28
CA GLY A 241 -7.72 -17.22 21.67
C GLY A 241 -8.18 -18.43 22.51
N PHE A 242 -9.40 -18.92 22.26
CA PHE A 242 -10.02 -20.00 23.01
C PHE A 242 -9.25 -21.32 22.87
N ILE A 243 -8.79 -21.63 21.66
CA ILE A 243 -7.96 -22.82 21.39
C ILE A 243 -6.68 -22.79 22.23
N ARG A 244 -6.10 -21.59 22.43
CA ARG A 244 -4.83 -21.40 23.14
C ARG A 244 -5.01 -21.45 24.66
N ARG A 245 -6.06 -20.79 25.18
CA ARG A 245 -6.30 -20.66 26.63
C ARG A 245 -7.80 -20.74 26.96
N PRO A 246 -8.44 -21.92 26.86
CA PRO A 246 -9.88 -22.05 27.07
C PRO A 246 -10.31 -21.76 28.51
N ARG A 247 -9.40 -21.96 29.47
CA ARG A 247 -9.67 -21.73 30.91
C ARG A 247 -9.92 -20.27 31.25
N GLU A 248 -9.45 -19.34 30.42
CA GLU A 248 -9.68 -17.91 30.59
C GLU A 248 -11.17 -17.54 30.46
N LEU A 249 -11.95 -18.31 29.70
CA LEU A 249 -13.38 -18.10 29.58
C LEU A 249 -14.10 -18.21 30.94
N PHE A 250 -13.76 -19.22 31.76
CA PHE A 250 -14.41 -19.41 33.06
C PHE A 250 -14.15 -18.25 34.03
N ARG A 251 -13.01 -17.57 33.88
CA ARG A 251 -12.69 -16.36 34.64
C ARG A 251 -13.43 -15.16 34.07
N ALA A 252 -13.37 -14.98 32.76
CA ALA A 252 -13.98 -13.86 32.05
C ALA A 252 -15.50 -13.81 32.21
N VAL A 253 -16.21 -14.95 32.19
CA VAL A 253 -17.68 -14.99 32.33
C VAL A 253 -18.18 -14.36 33.64
N LYS A 254 -17.34 -14.30 34.67
CA LYS A 254 -17.67 -13.66 35.95
C LYS A 254 -17.48 -12.14 35.93
N MET A 255 -16.75 -11.61 34.95
CA MET A 255 -16.48 -10.19 34.79
C MET A 255 -17.67 -9.46 34.19
N GLU A 256 -17.91 -8.22 34.63
CA GLU A 256 -19.02 -7.41 34.14
C GLU A 256 -18.77 -6.96 32.70
N GLU A 257 -17.52 -6.69 32.35
CA GLU A 257 -17.05 -6.37 31.01
C GLU A 257 -17.40 -7.48 30.00
N PHE A 258 -17.23 -8.74 30.39
CA PHE A 258 -17.61 -9.88 29.54
C PHE A 258 -19.11 -9.92 29.30
N LYS A 259 -19.93 -9.76 30.35
CA LYS A 259 -21.39 -9.79 30.22
C LYS A 259 -21.90 -8.67 29.32
N ARG A 260 -21.38 -7.45 29.49
CA ARG A 260 -21.72 -6.31 28.62
C ARG A 260 -21.29 -6.56 27.18
N GLY A 261 -20.05 -6.98 26.97
CA GLY A 261 -19.52 -7.28 25.63
C GLY A 261 -20.31 -8.39 24.93
N ALA A 262 -20.63 -9.48 25.63
CA ALA A 262 -21.40 -10.59 25.10
C ALA A 262 -22.85 -10.16 24.79
N GLY A 263 -23.47 -9.38 25.68
CA GLY A 263 -24.80 -8.81 25.46
C GLY A 263 -24.84 -7.90 24.23
N TYR A 264 -23.83 -7.04 24.05
CA TYR A 264 -23.70 -6.19 22.87
C TYR A 264 -23.45 -7.03 21.60
N PHE A 265 -22.54 -8.00 21.66
CA PHE A 265 -22.24 -8.91 20.55
C PHE A 265 -23.50 -9.65 20.07
N LEU A 266 -24.28 -10.22 20.98
CA LEU A 266 -25.52 -10.94 20.66
C LEU A 266 -26.57 -10.01 20.02
N ARG A 267 -26.71 -8.77 20.53
CA ARG A 267 -27.63 -7.78 19.95
C ARG A 267 -27.20 -7.34 18.55
N ALA A 268 -25.91 -7.06 18.37
CA ALA A 268 -25.35 -6.60 17.10
C ALA A 268 -25.36 -7.72 16.03
N PHE A 269 -25.14 -8.97 16.45
CA PHE A 269 -25.26 -10.16 15.59
C PHE A 269 -26.71 -10.37 15.15
N ALA A 270 -27.68 -10.27 16.07
CA ALA A 270 -29.11 -10.39 15.77
C ALA A 270 -29.61 -9.32 14.78
N ARG A 271 -28.99 -8.13 14.78
CA ARG A 271 -29.31 -7.03 13.86
C ARG A 271 -28.57 -7.06 12.53
N ARG A 272 -27.66 -8.03 12.31
CA ARG A 272 -26.74 -8.08 11.15
C ARG A 272 -25.89 -6.80 10.98
N GLU A 273 -25.65 -6.07 12.06
CA GLU A 273 -24.92 -4.79 12.07
C GLU A 273 -23.41 -4.98 12.25
N LEU A 274 -22.98 -6.18 12.67
CA LEU A 274 -21.58 -6.57 12.66
C LEU A 274 -21.15 -6.89 11.21
N LYS A 275 -20.93 -5.86 10.40
CA LYS A 275 -19.95 -5.98 9.33
C LYS A 275 -18.60 -6.13 10.01
N PRO A 276 -17.85 -7.22 9.79
CA PRO A 276 -16.48 -7.35 10.25
C PRO A 276 -15.65 -6.35 9.44
N GLU A 277 -15.68 -5.09 9.85
CA GLU A 277 -14.66 -4.14 9.48
C GLU A 277 -13.66 -4.14 10.63
N PRO A 278 -12.56 -4.90 10.51
CA PRO A 278 -11.42 -4.62 11.34
C PRO A 278 -11.16 -3.11 11.29
N ILE A 279 -11.11 -2.47 12.46
CA ILE A 279 -10.70 -1.05 12.60
C ILE A 279 -9.28 -0.83 12.05
N TYR A 280 -8.59 -1.91 11.69
CA TYR A 280 -7.49 -1.93 10.75
C TYR A 280 -7.94 -1.60 9.32
N LEU A 281 -8.33 -0.35 9.05
CA LEU A 281 -8.20 0.34 7.75
C LEU A 281 -8.92 1.70 7.78
N VAL A 282 -8.68 2.51 8.83
CA VAL A 282 -8.67 3.95 8.53
C VAL A 282 -7.52 4.13 7.52
N TYR A 283 -7.87 4.69 6.37
CA TYR A 283 -7.11 4.73 5.11
C TYR A 283 -7.26 3.48 4.21
N ARG A 284 -8.52 3.13 3.87
CA ARG A 284 -8.86 2.84 2.46
C ARG A 284 -8.67 4.12 1.64
N TRP A 285 -7.42 4.37 1.27
CA TRP A 285 -6.95 5.06 0.09
C TRP A 285 -5.80 4.21 -0.44
#